data_AF-A0A846T055-F1
#
_entry.id   AF-A0A846T055-F1
#
_cell.length_a   1.000
_cell.length_b   1.000
_cell.length_c   1.000
_cell.angle_alpha   90.00
_cell.angle_beta   90.00
_cell.angle_gamma   90.00
#
_symmetry.space_group_name_H-M   'P 1'
#
loop_
_entity.id
_entity.type
_entity.pdbx_description
1 polymer ?
#
loop_
_entity_poly.entity_id
_entity_poly.type
_entity_poly.pdbx_seq_one_letter_code
_entity_poly.pdbx_strand_id
1 'polypeptide(L)' 'MSIIQKINDSFGHLIGDKVLMEFASLAQKCVRSCDIIGRWGGEEFLVLVS' A
#
# COMPACT_ATOMS: atom_id res chain seq x y z
N MET A 1 0.00 -9.68 13.97
CA MET A 1 1.30 -9.58 13.28
C MET A 1 1.03 -9.05 11.88
N SER A 2 1.47 -7.83 11.58
CA SER A 2 1.24 -7.18 10.27
C SER A 2 1.99 -7.92 9.16
N ILE A 3 1.45 -7.93 7.94
CA ILE A 3 2.12 -8.58 6.79
C ILE A 3 3.43 -7.84 6.45
N ILE A 4 3.41 -6.50 6.51
CA ILE A 4 4.60 -5.67 6.28
C ILE A 4 5.64 -5.87 7.37
N GLN A 5 5.25 -6.04 8.63
CA GLN A 5 6.21 -6.39 9.70
C GLN A 5 6.93 -7.70 9.41
N LYS A 6 6.20 -8.77 9.01
CA LYS A 6 6.84 -10.04 8.63
C LYS A 6 7.84 -9.89 7.48
N ILE A 7 7.50 -9.05 6.50
CA ILE A 7 8.39 -8.73 5.37
C ILE A 7 9.61 -7.96 5.86
N ASN A 8 9.43 -6.96 6.72
CA ASN A 8 10.54 -6.19 7.29
C ASN A 8 11.47 -7.06 8.12
N ASP A 9 10.94 -7.99 8.92
CA ASP A 9 11.73 -8.90 9.74
C ASP A 9 12.55 -9.87 8.87
N SER A 10 12.02 -10.28 7.71
CA SER A 10 12.65 -11.25 6.81
C SER A 10 13.60 -10.63 5.79
N PHE A 11 13.34 -9.39 5.37
CA PHE A 11 14.00 -8.76 4.21
C PHE A 11 14.47 -7.32 4.46
N GLY A 12 14.19 -6.75 5.63
CA GLY A 12 14.52 -5.37 5.99
C GLY A 12 13.48 -4.33 5.57
N HIS A 13 13.49 -3.18 6.25
CA HIS A 13 12.49 -2.12 6.09
C HIS A 13 12.39 -1.55 4.67
N LEU A 14 13.51 -1.45 3.95
CA LEU A 14 13.53 -0.96 2.57
C LEU A 14 12.67 -1.84 1.64
N ILE A 15 12.57 -3.13 1.92
CA ILE A 15 11.75 -4.06 1.12
C ILE A 15 10.28 -3.88 1.45
N GLY A 16 9.90 -3.71 2.73
CA GLY A 16 8.52 -3.38 3.08
C GLY A 16 8.05 -2.05 2.48
N ASP A 17 8.92 -1.04 2.47
CA ASP A 17 8.62 0.25 1.83
C ASP A 17 8.41 0.09 0.32
N LYS A 18 9.26 -0.71 -0.34
CA LYS A 18 9.10 -1.00 -1.77
C LYS A 18 7.80 -1.72 -2.08
N VAL A 19 7.38 -2.67 -1.23
CA VAL A 19 6.10 -3.37 -1.37
C VAL A 19 4.93 -2.41 -1.25
N LEU A 20 4.96 -1.50 -0.27
CA LEU A 20 3.91 -0.49 -0.08
C LEU A 20 3.82 0.49 -1.25
N MET A 21 4.96 0.92 -1.80
CA MET A 21 4.99 1.79 -2.99
C MET A 21 4.44 1.09 -4.23
N GLU A 22 4.83 -0.17 -4.46
CA GLU A 22 4.35 -0.93 -5.62
C GLU A 22 2.84 -1.21 -5.50
N PHE A 23 2.36 -1.54 -4.30
CA PHE A 23 0.94 -1.70 -4.03
C PHE A 23 0.17 -0.41 -4.33
N ALA A 24 0.66 0.74 -3.88
CA ALA A 24 0.02 2.03 -4.16
C ALA A 24 -0.04 2.34 -5.67
N SER A 25 1.03 2.03 -6.41
CA SER A 25 1.10 2.20 -7.87
C SER A 25 0.11 1.28 -8.61
N LEU A 26 0.03 0.02 -8.20
CA LEU A 26 -0.92 -0.94 -8.76
C LEU A 26 -2.36 -0.54 -8.44
N ALA A 27 -2.64 -0.19 -7.19
CA ALA A 27 -3.98 0.15 -6.75
C ALA A 27 -4.51 1.43 -7.43
N GLN A 28 -3.64 2.41 -7.72
CA GLN A 28 -3.98 3.57 -8.56
C GLN A 28 -4.43 3.18 -9.98
N LYS A 29 -3.88 2.11 -10.56
CA LYS A 29 -4.29 1.60 -11.88
C LYS A 29 -5.59 0.80 -11.85
N CYS A 30 -6.03 0.39 -10.66
CA CYS A 30 -7.24 -0.41 -10.47
C CYS A 30 -8.48 0.42 -10.15
N VAL A 31 -8.31 1.69 -9.76
CA VAL A 31 -9.42 2.62 -9.48
C VAL A 31 -9.72 3.51 -10.70
N ARG A 32 -10.92 4.08 -10.77
CA ARG A 32 -11.26 5.03 -11.84
C ARG A 32 -10.50 6.34 -11.64
N SER A 33 -10.36 7.12 -12.70
CA SER A 33 -9.67 8.42 -12.64
C SER A 33 -10.35 9.45 -11.72
N CYS A 34 -11.63 9.26 -11.39
CA CYS A 34 -12.38 10.10 -10.46
C CYS A 34 -12.34 9.61 -9.00
N ASP A 35 -11.91 8.37 -8.78
CA ASP A 35 -11.80 7.79 -7.45
C ASP A 35 -10.45 8.19 -6.84
N ILE A 36 -10.42 8.42 -5.53
CA ILE A 36 -9.20 8.80 -4.81
C ILE A 36 -8.75 7.62 -3.97
N ILE A 37 -7.52 7.15 -4.16
CA ILE A 37 -6.88 6.17 -3.28
C ILE A 37 -5.79 6.82 -2.44
N GLY A 38 -5.75 6.50 -1.14
CA GLY A 38 -4.76 7.00 -0.20
C GLY A 38 -4.35 5.97 0.85
N ARG A 39 -3.17 6.16 1.44
CA ARG A 39 -2.69 5.35 2.58
C ARG A 39 -3.14 6.02 3.87
N TRP A 40 -3.89 5.30 4.70
CA TRP A 40 -4.39 5.80 5.98
C TRP A 40 -3.40 5.60 7.13
N GLY A 41 -2.73 4.46 7.12
CA GLY A 41 -1.75 4.07 8.14
C GLY A 41 -0.90 2.91 7.64
N GLY A 42 0.03 2.45 8.47
CA GLY A 42 0.93 1.30 8.27
C GLY A 42 0.74 0.54 6.94
N GLU A 43 -0.16 -0.43 6.90
CA GLU A 43 -0.48 -1.21 5.69
C GLU A 43 -1.94 -1.02 5.23
N GLU A 44 -2.59 0.05 5.68
CA GLU A 44 -4.01 0.33 5.44
C GLU A 44 -4.22 1.37 4.34
N PHE A 45 -5.09 1.05 3.38
CA PHE A 45 -5.43 1.91 2.25
C PHE A 45 -6.95 2.14 2.20
N LEU A 46 -7.33 3.33 1.78
CA LEU A 46 -8.72 3.75 1.61
C LEU A 46 -8.95 4.21 0.17
N VAL A 47 -10.14 3.93 -0.35
CA VAL A 47 -10.62 4.45 -1.63
C VAL A 47 -11.88 5.26 -1.38
N LEU A 48 -11.86 6.52 -1.80
CA LEU A 48 -13.06 7.36 -1.89
C LEU A 48 -13.61 7.22 -3.30
N VAL A 49 -14.85 6.74 -3.38
CA VAL A 49 -15.56 6.50 -4.62
C VAL A 49 -16.65 7.55 -4.81
N SER A 50 -16.87 7.97 -6.05
CA SER A 50 -17.98 8.86 -6.42
C SER A 50 -19.21 8.11 -6.89
#